data_AF-A0A2W5YDB0-F1
#
_entry.id   AF-A0A2W5YDB0-F1
#
_cell.length_a   1.000
_cell.length_b   1.000
_cell.length_c   1.000
_cell.angle_alpha   90.00
_cell.angle_beta   90.00
_cell.angle_gamma   90.00
#
_symmetry.space_group_name_H-M   'P 1'
#
loop_
_entity.id
_entity.type
_entity.pdbx_description
1 polymer ?
#
loop_
_entity_poly.entity_id
_entity_poly.type
_entity_poly.pdbx_seq_one_letter_code
_entity_poly.pdbx_strand_id
1 'polypeptide(L)'
;MSKNSRREEIIARLVELIQAERLRRKLSLNEVATRSGLSHTMVMRVEKRERLPTIDTLLRITDALEIDLSAVLGQAMRAVKRSNPAGR
;
A
#
# COMPACT_ATOMS: atom_id res chain seq x y z
N MET A 1 5.51 -21.48 6.04
CA MET A 1 5.42 -20.03 6.36
C MET A 1 4.47 -19.84 7.53
N SER A 2 4.88 -19.12 8.57
CA SER A 2 3.93 -18.68 9.61
C SER A 2 2.87 -17.78 8.96
N LYS A 3 1.60 -17.87 9.38
CA LYS A 3 0.51 -17.01 8.87
C LYS A 3 0.86 -15.52 8.92
N ASN A 4 1.74 -15.11 9.84
CA ASN A 4 2.23 -13.73 9.93
C ASN A 4 3.02 -13.29 8.69
N SER A 5 3.91 -14.13 8.17
CA SER A 5 4.79 -13.77 7.04
C SER A 5 4.01 -13.48 5.75
N ARG A 6 2.96 -14.26 5.47
CA ARG A 6 2.11 -14.02 4.29
C ARG A 6 1.37 -12.69 4.37
N ARG A 7 0.88 -12.33 5.55
CA ARG A 7 0.19 -11.05 5.76
C ARG A 7 1.15 -9.88 5.56
N GLU A 8 2.35 -9.98 6.12
CA GLU A 8 3.41 -8.98 5.97
C GLU A 8 3.81 -8.80 4.49
N GLU A 9 3.95 -9.88 3.73
CA GLU A 9 4.21 -9.83 2.28
C GLU A 9 3.09 -9.14 1.50
N ILE A 10 1.82 -9.42 1.84
CA ILE A 10 0.67 -8.77 1.20
C ILE A 10 0.68 -7.27 1.49
N ILE A 11 0.93 -6.87 2.75
CA ILE A 11 1.00 -5.45 3.13
C ILE A 11 2.19 -4.77 2.45
N ALA A 12 3.35 -5.41 2.41
CA ALA A 12 4.53 -4.87 1.75
C ALA A 12 4.27 -4.61 0.27
N ARG A 13 3.63 -5.58 -0.42
CA ARG A 13 3.25 -5.46 -1.83
C ARG A 13 2.17 -4.40 -2.06
N LEU A 14 1.19 -4.30 -1.17
CA LEU A 14 0.13 -3.28 -1.24
C LEU A 14 0.74 -1.86 -1.18
N VAL A 15 1.61 -1.62 -0.20
CA VAL A 15 2.32 -0.33 -0.06
C VAL A 15 3.17 -0.02 -1.29
N GLU A 16 3.86 -1.02 -1.84
CA GLU A 16 4.63 -0.94 -3.08
C GLU A 16 3.79 -0.42 -4.26
N LEU A 17 2.59 -0.98 -4.45
CA LEU A 17 1.69 -0.61 -5.53
C LEU A 17 1.13 0.80 -5.36
N ILE A 18 0.78 1.17 -4.12
CA ILE A 18 0.33 2.52 -3.77
C ILE A 18 1.43 3.55 -4.06
N GLN A 19 2.67 3.26 -3.65
CA GLN A 19 3.82 4.12 -3.91
C GLN A 19 4.10 4.25 -5.41
N ALA A 20 4.05 3.14 -6.15
CA ALA A 20 4.23 3.15 -7.60
C ALA A 20 3.19 4.02 -8.30
N GLU A 21 1.94 3.96 -7.86
CA GLU A 21 0.86 4.80 -8.39
C GLU A 21 1.11 6.30 -8.11
N ARG A 22 1.54 6.65 -6.89
CA ARG A 22 1.93 8.04 -6.56
C ARG A 22 3.01 8.54 -7.50
N LEU A 23 4.07 7.75 -7.70
CA LEU A 23 5.19 8.11 -8.56
C LEU A 23 4.76 8.22 -10.03
N ARG A 24 3.91 7.31 -10.52
CA ARG A 24 3.34 7.36 -11.87
C ARG A 24 2.56 8.65 -12.11
N ARG A 25 1.82 9.12 -11.11
CA ARG A 25 1.08 10.39 -11.14
C ARG A 25 1.94 11.63 -10.86
N LYS A 26 3.24 11.45 -10.58
CA LYS A 26 4.20 12.52 -10.23
C LYS A 26 3.76 13.35 -9.01
N LEU A 27 3.02 12.76 -8.09
CA LEU A 27 2.57 13.43 -6.87
C LEU A 27 3.69 13.38 -5.81
N SER A 28 3.96 14.50 -5.16
CA SER A 28 4.90 14.53 -4.03
C SER A 28 4.27 13.90 -2.78
N LEU A 29 5.09 13.57 -1.78
CA LEU A 29 4.58 13.11 -0.48
C LEU A 29 3.71 14.19 0.19
N ASN A 30 4.07 15.47 0.06
CA ASN A 30 3.29 16.59 0.58
C ASN A 30 1.92 16.69 -0.11
N GLU A 31 1.89 16.48 -1.42
CA GLU A 31 0.64 16.54 -2.20
C GLU A 31 -0.34 15.45 -1.75
N VAL A 32 0.14 14.21 -1.58
CA VAL A 32 -0.67 13.11 -1.06
C VAL A 32 -1.09 13.36 0.39
N ALA A 33 -0.18 13.88 1.22
CA ALA A 33 -0.48 14.20 2.62
C ALA A 33 -1.63 15.22 2.71
N THR A 34 -1.56 16.31 1.96
CA THR A 34 -2.62 17.33 1.89
C THR A 34 -3.94 16.74 1.42
N ARG A 35 -3.95 16.01 0.30
CA ARG A 35 -5.19 15.43 -0.27
C ARG A 35 -5.82 14.37 0.63
N SER A 36 -5.01 13.59 1.32
CA SER A 36 -5.48 12.54 2.26
C SER A 36 -5.82 13.10 3.64
N GLY A 37 -5.48 14.36 3.94
CA GLY A 37 -5.53 14.96 5.28
C GLY A 37 -4.56 14.35 6.29
N LEU A 38 -3.55 13.60 5.81
CA LEU A 38 -2.52 12.98 6.64
C LEU A 38 -1.32 13.93 6.79
N SER A 39 -0.43 13.64 7.73
CA SER A 39 0.86 14.33 7.79
C SER A 39 1.84 13.78 6.77
N HIS A 40 2.75 14.62 6.27
CA HIS A 40 3.86 14.19 5.40
C HIS A 40 4.65 13.01 6.00
N THR A 41 4.94 13.07 7.32
CA THR A 41 5.64 12.01 8.04
C THR A 41 4.85 10.70 8.04
N MET A 42 3.51 10.75 8.13
CA MET A 42 2.69 9.54 8.05
C MET A 42 2.82 8.89 6.67
N VAL A 43 2.64 9.65 5.58
CA VAL A 43 2.75 9.13 4.21
C VAL A 43 4.15 8.54 3.96
N MET A 44 5.20 9.25 4.39
CA MET A 44 6.59 8.77 4.31
C MET A 44 6.79 7.44 5.05
N ARG A 45 6.30 7.33 6.29
CA ARG A 45 6.41 6.11 7.11
C ARG A 45 5.67 4.92 6.51
N VAL A 46 4.50 5.18 5.91
CA VAL A 46 3.74 4.16 5.18
C VAL A 46 4.57 3.64 4.01
N GLU A 47 5.09 4.52 3.14
CA GLU A 47 5.89 4.12 1.98
C GLU A 47 7.17 3.37 2.37
N LYS A 48 7.81 3.77 3.49
CA LYS A 48 8.99 3.08 4.03
C LYS A 48 8.66 1.78 4.78
N ARG A 49 7.38 1.46 4.99
CA ARG A 49 6.91 0.31 5.78
C ARG A 49 7.45 0.30 7.22
N GLU A 50 7.74 1.48 7.78
CA GLU A 50 8.21 1.63 9.17
C GLU A 50 7.10 1.32 10.18
N ARG A 51 5.84 1.36 9.74
CA ARG A 51 4.66 1.01 10.54
C ARG A 51 3.62 0.35 9.65
N LEU A 52 2.88 -0.60 10.22
CA LEU A 52 1.69 -1.15 9.57
C LEU A 52 0.60 -0.06 9.48
N PRO A 53 0.19 0.35 8.27
CA PRO A 53 -0.90 1.31 8.11
C PRO A 53 -2.22 0.70 8.58
N THR A 54 -3.10 1.53 9.14
CA THR A 54 -4.48 1.13 9.39
C THR A 54 -5.27 1.10 8.09
N ILE A 55 -6.45 0.46 8.09
CA ILE A 55 -7.36 0.50 6.94
C ILE A 55 -7.75 1.94 6.59
N ASP A 56 -8.04 2.78 7.60
CA ASP A 56 -8.31 4.22 7.40
C ASP A 56 -7.15 4.93 6.69
N THR A 57 -5.90 4.69 7.12
CA THR A 57 -4.73 5.29 6.48
C THR A 57 -4.61 4.86 5.02
N LEU A 58 -4.86 3.59 4.72
CA LEU A 58 -4.83 3.08 3.35
C LEU A 58 -5.93 3.70 2.50
N LEU A 59 -7.18 3.75 2.99
CA LEU A 59 -8.32 4.35 2.29
C LEU A 59 -8.04 5.81 1.94
N ARG A 60 -7.55 6.60 2.91
CA ARG A 60 -7.24 8.02 2.70
C ARG A 60 -6.13 8.24 1.68
N ILE A 61 -5.11 7.39 1.66
CA ILE A 61 -4.03 7.48 0.67
C ILE A 61 -4.57 7.06 -0.72
N THR A 62 -5.36 5.99 -0.82
CA THR A 62 -5.91 5.55 -2.10
C THR A 62 -6.92 6.54 -2.67
N ASP A 63 -7.73 7.18 -1.83
CA ASP A 63 -8.65 8.26 -2.23
C ASP A 63 -7.87 9.47 -2.76
N ALA A 64 -6.80 9.89 -2.07
CA ALA A 64 -5.91 10.96 -2.52
C ALA A 64 -5.20 10.66 -3.85
N LEU A 65 -5.02 9.37 -4.16
CA LEU A 65 -4.46 8.87 -5.41
C LEU A 65 -5.54 8.48 -6.44
N GLU A 66 -6.83 8.67 -6.13
CA GLU A 66 -7.97 8.29 -6.97
C GLU A 66 -7.87 6.86 -7.52
N ILE A 67 -7.59 5.91 -6.63
CA ILE A 67 -7.54 4.48 -6.93
C ILE A 67 -8.39 3.69 -5.91
N ASP A 68 -8.95 2.57 -6.34
CA ASP A 68 -9.72 1.70 -5.45
C ASP A 68 -8.78 0.78 -4.64
N LEU A 69 -8.84 0.91 -3.31
CA LEU A 69 -8.10 0.06 -2.38
C LEU A 69 -8.38 -1.43 -2.60
N SER A 70 -9.63 -1.79 -2.91
CA SER A 70 -10.03 -3.19 -3.09
C SER A 70 -9.33 -3.82 -4.29
N ALA A 71 -9.24 -3.08 -5.40
CA ALA A 71 -8.53 -3.48 -6.60
C ALA A 71 -7.03 -3.67 -6.34
N VAL A 72 -6.38 -2.72 -5.65
CA VAL A 72 -4.94 -2.78 -5.36
C VAL A 72 -4.62 -3.92 -4.37
N LEU A 73 -5.43 -4.11 -3.33
CA LEU A 73 -5.30 -5.24 -2.42
C LEU A 73 -5.42 -6.58 -3.16
N GLY A 74 -6.40 -6.70 -4.07
CA GLY A 74 -6.55 -7.87 -4.92
C GLY A 74 -5.31 -8.15 -5.77
N GLN A 75 -4.67 -7.11 -6.32
CA GLN A 75 -3.42 -7.24 -7.06
C GLN A 75 -2.28 -7.73 -6.15
N ALA A 76 -2.14 -7.15 -4.96
CA ALA A 76 -1.13 -7.56 -3.99
C ALA A 76 -1.28 -9.03 -3.59
N MET A 77 -2.49 -9.47 -3.25
CA MET A 77 -2.78 -10.86 -2.90
C MET A 77 -2.48 -11.84 -4.03
N ARG A 78 -2.81 -11.48 -5.29
CA ARG A 78 -2.48 -12.30 -6.47
C ARG A 78 -0.98 -12.37 -6.71
N ALA A 79 -0.25 -11.27 -6.54
CA ALA A 79 1.20 -11.24 -6.71
C ALA A 79 1.88 -12.18 -5.69
N VAL A 80 1.51 -12.07 -4.41
CA VAL A 80 2.04 -12.95 -3.34
C VAL A 80 1.65 -14.42 -3.56
N LYS A 81 0.44 -14.70 -4.06
CA LYS A 81 0.03 -16.09 -4.40
C LYS A 81 0.89 -16.67 -5.52
N ARG A 82 1.22 -15.88 -6.56
CA ARG A 82 2.03 -16.35 -7.70
C ARG A 82 3.50 -16.57 -7.35
N SER A 83 4.05 -15.79 -6.41
CA SER A 83 5.42 -15.99 -5.93
C SER A 83 5.58 -17.24 -5.05
N ASN A 84 4.50 -17.94 -4.70
CA ASN A 84 4.52 -19.17 -3.92
C ASN A 84 3.71 -20.30 -4.60
N PRO A 85 4.30 -21.01 -5.60
CA PRO A 85 3.61 -22.05 -6.36
C PRO A 85 3.39 -23.37 -5.58
N ALA A 86 3.93 -23.52 -4.36
CA ALA A 86 3.90 -24.76 -3.58
C ALA A 86 2.62 -24.98 -2.75
N GLY A 87 1.60 -24.14 -2.89
CA GLY A 87 0.34 -24.21 -2.13
C GLY A 87 -0.88 -24.62 -2.98
N ARG A 88 -0.72 -25.62 -3.86
CA ARG A 88 -1.88 -26.37 -4.40
C ARG A 88 -2.28 -27.45 -3.42
#